data_AF-A0AA37KFH9-F1
#
_entry.id   AF-A0AA37KFH9-F1
#
_cell.length_a   1.000
_cell.length_b   1.000
_cell.length_c   1.000
_cell.angle_alpha   90.00
_cell.angle_beta   90.00
_cell.angle_gamma   90.00
#
_symmetry.space_group_name_H-M   'P 1'
#
loop_
_entity.id
_entity.type
_entity.pdbx_description
1 polymer ?
#
loop_
_entity_poly.entity_id
_entity_poly.type
_entity_poly.pdbx_seq_one_letter_code
_entity_poly.pdbx_strand_id
1 'polypeptide(L)'
;MDKMVKKEIKSAFSFVKQTVKFVFFLAHLLFQTKGNLKNPLKKVYSGKVAMLANGPSMKNVLPRLTTDEFKNTDFIVLNFFGSMDIFTQIRPKHFCMADPMFFQENHNHDRVMKLFDDLNKKVDWEMNLYIPASLKRQFLAFSGLHNSHIHIVPLNLTVYTGYEEFRHYFYRHGLSMPSVVTVALMAIYVGINSGYSEIDLYGVDHTFFDSLTVNSKNQLCICDTHFYDKNKVELKPMLRWDSTVWRMSDYLEEKMAVFKNHDIMAAYAVSQGVRIVNCTECSLIDSYERKQIDL
;
A
#
# COMPACT_ATOMS: atom_id res chain seq x y z
N MET A 1 -5.32 -46.95 7.32
CA MET A 1 -6.19 -45.98 6.63
C MET A 1 -5.64 -45.73 5.24
N ASP A 2 -6.39 -46.11 4.22
CA ASP A 2 -6.04 -46.02 2.79
C ASP A 2 -5.62 -44.58 2.40
N LYS A 3 -4.63 -44.45 1.51
CA LYS A 3 -4.15 -43.17 0.97
C LYS A 3 -5.29 -42.38 0.32
N MET A 4 -6.23 -43.08 -0.33
CA MET A 4 -7.40 -42.45 -0.95
C MET A 4 -8.34 -41.85 0.11
N VAL A 5 -8.66 -42.60 1.16
CA VAL A 5 -9.48 -42.12 2.28
C VAL A 5 -8.82 -40.93 2.98
N LYS A 6 -7.50 -40.93 3.18
CA LYS A 6 -6.76 -39.76 3.72
C LYS A 6 -6.89 -38.52 2.84
N LYS A 7 -6.86 -38.68 1.51
CA LYS A 7 -7.00 -37.57 0.56
C LYS A 7 -8.42 -36.98 0.60
N GLU A 8 -9.44 -37.82 0.59
CA GLU A 8 -10.84 -37.39 0.68
C GLU A 8 -11.12 -36.65 1.99
N ILE A 9 -10.64 -37.19 3.12
CA ILE A 9 -10.77 -36.54 4.43
C ILE A 9 -10.10 -35.15 4.42
N LYS A 10 -8.88 -35.03 3.89
CA LYS A 10 -8.18 -33.73 3.77
C LYS A 10 -8.95 -32.76 2.88
N SER A 11 -9.53 -33.24 1.77
CA SER A 11 -10.35 -32.44 0.87
C SER A 11 -11.60 -31.91 1.58
N ALA A 12 -12.33 -32.78 2.29
CA ALA A 12 -13.49 -32.40 3.08
C ALA A 12 -13.15 -31.37 4.17
N PHE A 13 -12.06 -31.56 4.92
CA PHE A 13 -11.61 -30.57 5.90
C PHE A 13 -11.24 -29.23 5.26
N SER A 14 -10.56 -29.24 4.10
CA SER A 14 -10.24 -28.02 3.35
C SER A 14 -11.51 -27.29 2.92
N PHE A 15 -12.50 -28.02 2.38
CA PHE A 15 -13.78 -27.47 1.96
C PHE A 15 -14.55 -26.83 3.12
N VAL A 16 -14.66 -27.53 4.27
CA VAL A 16 -15.31 -26.98 5.47
C VAL A 16 -14.58 -25.73 5.94
N LYS A 17 -13.24 -25.76 6.02
CA LYS A 17 -12.44 -24.60 6.44
C LYS A 17 -12.64 -23.40 5.51
N GLN A 18 -12.64 -23.61 4.19
CA GLN A 18 -12.87 -22.55 3.20
C GLN A 18 -14.30 -22.00 3.28
N THR A 19 -15.29 -22.87 3.44
CA THR A 19 -16.69 -22.47 3.62
C THR A 19 -16.86 -21.59 4.85
N VAL A 20 -16.31 -22.01 5.99
CA VAL A 20 -16.36 -21.22 7.24
C VAL A 20 -15.71 -19.86 7.02
N LYS A 21 -14.49 -19.81 6.48
CA LYS A 21 -13.81 -18.54 6.17
C LYS A 21 -14.63 -17.64 5.25
N PHE A 22 -15.21 -18.20 4.20
CA PHE A 22 -16.00 -17.46 3.22
C PHE A 22 -17.29 -16.89 3.83
N VAL A 23 -18.02 -17.68 4.63
CA VAL A 23 -19.22 -17.21 5.34
C VAL A 23 -18.86 -16.10 6.32
N PHE A 24 -17.79 -16.25 7.10
CA PHE A 24 -17.31 -15.19 8.00
C PHE A 24 -16.91 -13.93 7.24
N PHE A 25 -16.22 -14.07 6.10
CA PHE A 25 -15.87 -12.95 5.23
C PHE A 25 -17.12 -12.22 4.73
N LEU A 26 -18.14 -12.94 4.23
CA LEU A 26 -19.39 -12.34 3.77
C LEU A 26 -20.13 -11.61 4.89
N ALA A 27 -20.23 -12.23 6.07
CA ALA A 27 -20.85 -11.60 7.23
C ALA A 27 -20.10 -10.33 7.65
N HIS A 28 -18.76 -10.39 7.69
CA HIS A 28 -17.92 -9.25 8.02
C HIS A 28 -18.05 -8.12 6.99
N LEU A 29 -18.06 -8.47 5.70
CA LEU A 29 -18.26 -7.53 4.60
C LEU A 29 -19.59 -6.78 4.74
N LEU A 30 -20.70 -7.51 4.95
CA LEU A 30 -22.02 -6.91 5.10
C LEU A 30 -22.10 -6.00 6.34
N PHE A 31 -21.49 -6.43 7.45
CA PHE A 31 -21.43 -5.66 8.68
C PHE A 31 -20.62 -4.35 8.50
N GLN A 32 -19.42 -4.42 7.95
CA GLN A 32 -18.54 -3.27 7.72
C GLN A 32 -19.15 -2.26 6.74
N THR A 33 -19.76 -2.76 5.67
CA THR A 33 -20.35 -1.90 4.63
C THR A 33 -21.74 -1.39 5.00
N LYS A 34 -22.36 -1.92 6.07
CA LYS A 34 -23.77 -1.69 6.41
C LYS A 34 -24.68 -1.94 5.20
N GLY A 35 -24.33 -2.93 4.37
CA GLY A 35 -25.03 -3.25 3.12
C GLY A 35 -24.72 -2.34 1.92
N ASN A 36 -23.89 -1.31 2.05
CA ASN A 36 -23.51 -0.46 0.92
C ASN A 36 -22.35 -1.08 0.13
N LEU A 37 -22.69 -1.89 -0.87
CA LEU A 37 -21.76 -2.65 -1.71
C LEU A 37 -21.35 -1.92 -3.00
N LYS A 38 -21.36 -0.58 -3.01
CA LYS A 38 -20.97 0.20 -4.19
C LYS A 38 -19.46 0.26 -4.32
N ASN A 39 -18.94 -0.02 -5.52
CA ASN A 39 -17.55 0.25 -5.85
C ASN A 39 -17.36 1.77 -6.04
N PRO A 40 -16.53 2.43 -5.22
CA PRO A 40 -16.24 3.85 -5.39
C PRO A 40 -15.28 4.11 -6.58
N LEU A 41 -14.52 3.10 -7.02
CA LEU A 41 -13.60 3.21 -8.14
C LEU A 41 -14.30 3.01 -9.47
N LYS A 42 -13.92 3.82 -10.46
CA LYS A 42 -14.42 3.74 -11.83
C LYS A 42 -13.24 3.60 -12.79
N LYS A 43 -13.40 2.75 -13.81
CA LYS A 43 -12.42 2.57 -14.89
C LYS A 43 -12.55 3.68 -15.92
N VAL A 44 -12.09 4.88 -15.57
CA VAL A 44 -12.17 6.09 -16.41
C VAL A 44 -10.81 6.60 -16.87
N TYR A 45 -9.74 6.02 -16.35
CA TYR A 45 -8.37 6.31 -16.75
C TYR A 45 -7.89 5.28 -17.79
N SER A 46 -6.77 5.58 -18.45
CA SER A 46 -6.16 4.71 -19.45
C SER A 46 -4.65 4.97 -19.52
N GLY A 47 -3.93 4.06 -20.19
CA GLY A 47 -2.48 4.19 -20.36
C GLY A 47 -1.70 3.89 -19.09
N LYS A 48 -0.63 4.65 -18.87
CA LYS A 48 0.38 4.42 -17.83
C LYS A 48 0.17 5.34 -16.62
N VAL A 49 0.42 4.80 -15.43
CA VAL A 49 0.53 5.55 -14.19
C VAL A 49 1.83 5.21 -13.46
N ALA A 50 2.55 6.22 -12.97
CA ALA A 50 3.69 6.05 -12.09
C ALA A 50 3.23 6.13 -10.63
N MET A 51 3.48 5.06 -9.87
CA MET A 51 3.18 4.98 -8.45
C MET A 51 4.45 5.30 -7.65
N LEU A 52 4.42 6.43 -6.95
CA LEU A 52 5.55 6.99 -6.22
C LEU A 52 5.37 6.72 -4.72
N ALA A 53 6.12 5.75 -4.20
CA ALA A 53 6.26 5.52 -2.76
C ALA A 53 7.34 6.43 -2.16
N ASN A 54 7.65 6.22 -0.87
CA ASN A 54 8.53 7.11 -0.10
C ASN A 54 9.86 6.45 0.28
N GLY A 55 10.29 5.40 -0.45
CA GLY A 55 11.57 4.73 -0.20
C GLY A 55 12.78 5.62 -0.52
N PRO A 56 13.95 5.38 0.12
CA PRO A 56 15.17 6.15 -0.10
C PRO A 56 15.61 6.29 -1.56
N SER A 57 15.32 5.30 -2.41
CA SER A 57 15.63 5.33 -3.84
C SER A 57 14.95 6.48 -4.59
N MET A 58 13.87 7.06 -4.05
CA MET A 58 13.19 8.20 -4.65
C MET A 58 14.11 9.39 -4.89
N LYS A 59 15.17 9.58 -4.10
CA LYS A 59 16.15 10.66 -4.30
C LYS A 59 16.72 10.68 -5.73
N ASN A 60 16.83 9.51 -6.39
CA ASN A 60 17.33 9.37 -7.75
C ASN A 60 16.22 9.51 -8.82
N VAL A 61 14.95 9.46 -8.41
CA VAL A 61 13.77 9.55 -9.29
C VAL A 61 13.25 10.98 -9.35
N LEU A 62 13.23 11.70 -8.23
CA LEU A 62 12.65 13.04 -8.11
C LEU A 62 13.13 14.03 -9.19
N PRO A 63 14.44 14.13 -9.52
CA PRO A 63 14.90 15.08 -10.53
C PRO A 63 14.41 14.76 -11.95
N ARG A 64 13.94 13.53 -12.19
CA ARG A 64 13.50 13.06 -13.51
C ARG A 64 12.00 13.20 -13.73
N LEU A 65 11.21 13.41 -12.67
CA LEU A 65 9.74 13.38 -12.73
C LEU A 65 9.12 14.46 -13.65
N THR A 66 9.85 15.53 -13.94
CA THR A 66 9.42 16.62 -14.83
C THR A 66 10.06 16.55 -16.22
N THR A 67 10.82 15.49 -16.51
CA THR A 67 11.46 15.27 -17.82
C THR A 67 10.53 14.53 -18.78
N ASP A 68 10.94 14.42 -20.06
CA ASP A 68 10.18 13.70 -21.08
C ASP A 68 9.94 12.22 -20.76
N GLU A 69 10.71 11.60 -19.85
CA GLU A 69 10.50 10.22 -19.39
C GLU A 69 9.07 10.02 -18.84
N PHE A 70 8.52 11.01 -18.15
CA PHE A 70 7.21 10.95 -17.52
C PHE A 70 6.14 11.75 -18.27
N LYS A 71 6.44 12.16 -19.50
CA LYS A 71 5.45 12.84 -20.35
C LYS A 71 4.25 11.93 -20.58
N ASN A 72 3.04 12.48 -20.45
CA ASN A 72 1.77 11.74 -20.55
C ASN A 72 1.62 10.58 -19.55
N THR A 73 2.35 10.62 -18.43
CA THR A 73 2.21 9.66 -17.33
C THR A 73 1.41 10.29 -16.20
N ASP A 74 0.37 9.58 -15.75
CA ASP A 74 -0.34 9.97 -14.54
C ASP A 74 0.45 9.57 -13.30
N PHE A 75 0.15 10.16 -12.14
CA PHE A 75 0.84 9.83 -10.89
C PHE A 75 -0.12 9.39 -9.79
N ILE A 76 0.29 8.34 -9.06
CA ILE A 76 -0.26 7.97 -7.75
C ILE A 76 0.82 8.23 -6.70
N VAL A 77 0.50 9.01 -5.68
CA VAL A 77 1.41 9.32 -4.56
C VAL A 77 0.83 8.87 -3.23
N LEU A 78 1.65 8.78 -2.18
CA LEU A 78 1.19 8.30 -0.87
C LEU A 78 1.85 8.97 0.34
N ASN A 79 1.15 8.90 1.47
CA ASN A 79 1.62 9.41 2.76
C ASN A 79 2.15 10.85 2.67
N PHE A 80 3.39 11.10 3.08
CA PHE A 80 4.01 12.43 3.09
C PHE A 80 4.55 12.91 1.74
N PHE A 81 4.31 12.22 0.63
CA PHE A 81 4.77 12.69 -0.68
C PHE A 81 4.19 14.08 -1.02
N GLY A 82 2.97 14.37 -0.55
CA GLY A 82 2.35 15.69 -0.70
C GLY A 82 3.11 16.86 -0.07
N SER A 83 4.08 16.59 0.81
CA SER A 83 4.93 17.61 1.41
C SER A 83 6.18 17.96 0.57
N MET A 84 6.40 17.28 -0.55
CA MET A 84 7.59 17.46 -1.39
C MET A 84 7.39 18.60 -2.41
N ASP A 85 8.43 19.35 -2.71
CA ASP A 85 8.36 20.49 -3.66
C ASP A 85 7.96 20.08 -5.08
N ILE A 86 8.26 18.83 -5.47
CA ILE A 86 7.90 18.28 -6.78
C ILE A 86 6.39 17.99 -6.90
N PHE A 87 5.66 17.90 -5.78
CA PHE A 87 4.26 17.48 -5.75
C PHE A 87 3.35 18.39 -6.58
N THR A 88 3.53 19.72 -6.45
CA THR A 88 2.73 20.71 -7.20
C THR A 88 3.14 20.80 -8.68
N GLN A 89 4.33 20.33 -9.03
CA GLN A 89 4.81 20.32 -10.41
C GLN A 89 4.23 19.13 -11.20
N ILE A 90 4.19 17.94 -10.58
CA ILE A 90 3.70 16.72 -11.24
C ILE A 90 2.17 16.56 -11.17
N ARG A 91 1.50 17.33 -10.29
CA ARG A 91 0.04 17.41 -10.15
C ARG A 91 -0.63 16.02 -10.15
N PRO A 92 -0.34 15.15 -9.16
CA PRO A 92 -0.80 13.77 -9.19
C PRO A 92 -2.32 13.67 -9.18
N LYS A 93 -2.86 12.73 -9.95
CA LYS A 93 -4.31 12.48 -10.01
C LYS A 93 -4.82 11.69 -8.82
N HIS A 94 -3.93 10.95 -8.16
CA HIS A 94 -4.28 9.98 -7.13
C HIS A 94 -3.37 10.13 -5.91
N PHE A 95 -3.97 10.15 -4.73
CA PHE A 95 -3.28 10.24 -3.45
C PHE A 95 -3.81 9.15 -2.52
N CYS A 96 -2.93 8.33 -1.96
CA CYS A 96 -3.29 7.22 -1.07
C CYS A 96 -2.84 7.47 0.38
N MET A 97 -3.76 7.34 1.34
CA MET A 97 -3.46 7.37 2.78
C MET A 97 -4.21 6.24 3.51
N ALA A 98 -3.48 5.37 4.19
CA ALA A 98 -4.08 4.33 5.05
C ALA A 98 -3.37 4.16 6.40
N ASP A 99 -2.27 4.88 6.64
CA ASP A 99 -1.57 4.85 7.92
C ASP A 99 -2.44 5.50 9.02
N PRO A 100 -2.63 4.86 10.19
CA PRO A 100 -3.40 5.41 11.30
C PRO A 100 -3.03 6.84 11.70
N MET A 101 -1.78 7.27 11.48
CA MET A 101 -1.33 8.64 11.82
C MET A 101 -2.11 9.75 11.12
N PHE A 102 -2.76 9.47 9.99
CA PHE A 102 -3.55 10.45 9.23
C PHE A 102 -5.01 10.55 9.71
N PHE A 103 -5.40 9.77 10.72
CA PHE A 103 -6.79 9.67 11.16
C PHE A 103 -6.99 10.05 12.62
N GLN A 104 -5.93 10.26 13.40
CA GLN A 104 -6.03 10.59 14.82
C GLN A 104 -4.78 11.25 15.36
N GLU A 105 -4.92 11.85 16.54
CA GLU A 105 -3.83 12.40 17.33
C GLU A 105 -2.71 11.38 17.56
N ASN A 106 -1.47 11.82 17.33
CA ASN A 106 -0.27 11.03 17.49
C ASN A 106 0.98 11.93 17.58
N HIS A 107 2.14 11.33 17.82
CA HIS A 107 3.40 12.07 17.98
C HIS A 107 3.88 12.83 16.72
N ASN A 108 3.33 12.55 15.53
CA ASN A 108 3.59 13.29 14.29
C ASN A 108 2.53 14.38 14.00
N HIS A 109 1.70 14.78 14.97
CA HIS A 109 0.58 15.71 14.79
C HIS A 109 0.94 16.92 13.91
N ASP A 110 1.96 17.70 14.30
CA ASP A 110 2.32 18.94 13.59
C ASP A 110 2.69 18.67 12.13
N ARG A 111 3.41 17.57 11.86
CA ARG A 111 3.80 17.17 10.51
C ARG A 111 2.58 16.75 9.68
N VAL A 112 1.64 16.03 10.28
CA VAL A 112 0.39 15.60 9.63
C VAL A 112 -0.51 16.80 9.33
N MET A 113 -0.72 17.69 10.31
CA MET A 113 -1.54 18.89 10.11
C MET A 113 -0.92 19.85 9.10
N LYS A 114 0.41 19.98 9.07
CA LYS A 114 1.11 20.73 8.01
C LYS A 114 0.84 20.13 6.62
N LEU A 115 0.86 18.81 6.47
CA LEU A 115 0.52 18.18 5.20
C LEU A 115 -0.91 18.52 4.77
N PHE A 116 -1.89 18.44 5.67
CA PHE A 116 -3.28 18.78 5.32
C PHE A 116 -3.46 20.26 4.97
N ASP A 117 -2.77 21.16 5.68
CA ASP A 117 -2.74 22.59 5.35
C ASP A 117 -2.10 22.84 3.97
N ASP A 118 -0.97 22.17 3.68
CA ASP A 118 -0.32 22.21 2.37
C ASP A 118 -1.27 21.70 1.26
N LEU A 119 -2.00 20.61 1.49
CA LEU A 119 -2.99 20.09 0.54
C LEU A 119 -4.13 21.09 0.31
N ASN A 120 -4.62 21.75 1.36
CA ASN A 120 -5.65 22.76 1.22
C ASN A 120 -5.17 23.97 0.40
N LYS A 121 -3.93 24.41 0.60
CA LYS A 121 -3.39 25.64 -0.02
C LYS A 121 -2.82 25.46 -1.41
N LYS A 122 -2.20 24.30 -1.68
CA LYS A 122 -1.33 24.10 -2.86
C LYS A 122 -1.98 23.28 -3.97
N VAL A 123 -3.02 22.51 -3.67
CA VAL A 123 -3.70 21.69 -4.69
C VAL A 123 -4.73 22.55 -5.42
N ASP A 124 -4.45 22.84 -6.69
CA ASP A 124 -5.33 23.57 -7.61
C ASP A 124 -5.71 22.73 -8.85
N TRP A 125 -5.66 21.40 -8.72
CA TRP A 125 -6.07 20.44 -9.74
C TRP A 125 -6.94 19.33 -9.13
N GLU A 126 -7.79 18.74 -9.96
CA GLU A 126 -8.63 17.62 -9.56
C GLU A 126 -7.78 16.41 -9.15
N MET A 127 -7.91 15.99 -7.88
CA MET A 127 -7.15 14.88 -7.31
C MET A 127 -8.06 14.00 -6.45
N ASN A 128 -7.95 12.69 -6.62
CA ASN A 128 -8.64 11.74 -5.75
C ASN A 128 -7.78 11.40 -4.52
N LEU A 129 -8.33 11.55 -3.33
CA LEU A 129 -7.72 11.13 -2.07
C LEU A 129 -8.39 9.84 -1.56
N TYR A 130 -7.67 8.73 -1.64
CA TYR A 130 -8.12 7.40 -1.24
C TYR A 130 -7.80 7.14 0.23
N ILE A 131 -8.84 6.79 0.99
CA ILE A 131 -8.75 6.51 2.43
C ILE A 131 -9.56 5.27 2.82
N PRO A 132 -9.31 4.65 3.99
CA PRO A 132 -10.16 3.59 4.51
C PRO A 132 -11.59 4.08 4.78
N ALA A 133 -12.59 3.40 4.21
CA ALA A 133 -14.00 3.77 4.34
C ALA A 133 -14.48 3.78 5.79
N SER A 134 -14.01 2.82 6.61
CA SER A 134 -14.32 2.73 8.04
C SER A 134 -13.84 3.95 8.83
N LEU A 135 -12.78 4.63 8.36
CA LEU A 135 -12.18 5.80 9.01
C LEU A 135 -12.62 7.13 8.40
N LYS A 136 -13.50 7.14 7.38
CA LYS A 136 -13.89 8.37 6.69
C LYS A 136 -14.40 9.47 7.62
N ARG A 137 -15.30 9.12 8.56
CA ARG A 137 -15.86 10.11 9.49
C ARG A 137 -14.77 10.70 10.39
N GLN A 138 -13.86 9.86 10.85
CA GLN A 138 -12.75 10.26 11.70
C GLN A 138 -11.76 11.15 10.93
N PHE A 139 -11.42 10.77 9.69
CA PHE A 139 -10.60 11.55 8.78
C PHE A 139 -11.15 12.96 8.56
N LEU A 140 -12.45 13.06 8.26
CA LEU A 140 -13.10 14.36 8.01
C LEU A 140 -13.09 15.27 9.24
N ALA A 141 -13.23 14.70 10.44
CA ALA A 141 -13.17 15.46 11.68
C ALA A 141 -11.74 15.90 12.05
N PHE A 142 -10.75 15.08 11.73
CA PHE A 142 -9.35 15.29 12.11
C PHE A 142 -8.58 16.15 11.12
N SER A 143 -8.73 15.90 9.81
CA SER A 143 -7.84 16.45 8.79
C SER A 143 -7.99 17.96 8.53
N GLY A 144 -9.16 18.55 8.82
CA GLY A 144 -9.46 19.93 8.44
C GLY A 144 -9.44 20.18 6.92
N LEU A 145 -9.51 19.12 6.11
CA LEU A 145 -9.45 19.20 4.66
C LEU A 145 -10.78 19.74 4.11
N HIS A 146 -10.71 20.85 3.36
CA HIS A 146 -11.89 21.55 2.82
C HIS A 146 -11.72 21.99 1.36
N ASN A 147 -10.60 21.67 0.72
CA ASN A 147 -10.32 22.01 -0.67
C ASN A 147 -11.25 21.25 -1.64
N SER A 148 -11.96 21.99 -2.49
CA SER A 148 -12.94 21.48 -3.45
C SER A 148 -12.34 20.67 -4.61
N HIS A 149 -11.04 20.83 -4.88
CA HIS A 149 -10.34 20.05 -5.91
C HIS A 149 -9.96 18.63 -5.43
N ILE A 150 -10.07 18.35 -4.13
CA ILE A 150 -9.70 17.06 -3.55
C ILE A 150 -10.96 16.22 -3.29
N HIS A 151 -11.09 15.15 -4.07
CA HIS A 151 -12.21 14.21 -3.97
C HIS A 151 -11.87 13.08 -3.02
N ILE A 152 -12.51 13.02 -1.86
CA ILE A 152 -12.30 11.93 -0.90
C ILE A 152 -13.02 10.67 -1.37
N VAL A 153 -12.25 9.64 -1.71
CA VAL A 153 -12.73 8.34 -2.21
C VAL A 153 -12.51 7.24 -1.15
N PRO A 154 -13.53 6.92 -0.33
CA PRO A 154 -13.41 5.90 0.71
C PRO A 154 -13.39 4.48 0.13
N LEU A 155 -12.36 3.68 0.41
CA LEU A 155 -12.20 2.31 -0.06
C LEU A 155 -12.54 1.27 1.01
N ASN A 156 -13.11 0.14 0.60
CA ASN A 156 -13.37 -0.97 1.50
C ASN A 156 -12.10 -1.82 1.68
N LEU A 157 -11.49 -1.74 2.87
CA LEU A 157 -10.27 -2.47 3.24
C LEU A 157 -10.52 -3.88 3.80
N THR A 158 -11.76 -4.39 3.72
CA THR A 158 -12.06 -5.75 4.16
C THR A 158 -11.15 -6.74 3.45
N VAL A 159 -10.41 -7.56 4.21
CA VAL A 159 -9.49 -8.56 3.66
C VAL A 159 -10.28 -9.79 3.23
N TYR A 160 -10.10 -10.21 1.98
CA TYR A 160 -10.74 -11.39 1.44
C TYR A 160 -10.23 -12.69 2.10
N THR A 161 -11.17 -13.58 2.48
CA THR A 161 -10.84 -14.97 2.87
C THR A 161 -11.91 -15.92 2.34
N GLY A 162 -11.53 -17.16 2.01
CA GLY A 162 -12.45 -18.15 1.47
C GLY A 162 -11.85 -18.85 0.25
N TYR A 163 -12.68 -19.06 -0.76
CA TYR A 163 -12.31 -19.70 -2.03
C TYR A 163 -11.47 -18.76 -2.91
N GLU A 164 -10.30 -19.18 -3.35
CA GLU A 164 -9.37 -18.33 -4.09
C GLU A 164 -9.95 -17.85 -5.44
N GLU A 165 -10.79 -18.66 -6.05
CA GLU A 165 -11.42 -18.43 -7.36
C GLU A 165 -12.33 -17.20 -7.35
N PHE A 166 -12.91 -16.84 -6.20
CA PHE A 166 -13.77 -15.66 -6.08
C PHE A 166 -13.01 -14.40 -5.66
N ARG A 167 -11.75 -14.49 -5.22
CA ARG A 167 -10.97 -13.35 -4.71
C ARG A 167 -11.00 -12.16 -5.67
N HIS A 168 -10.65 -12.39 -6.93
CA HIS A 168 -10.58 -11.35 -7.95
C HIS A 168 -11.95 -10.73 -8.27
N TYR A 169 -13.04 -11.49 -8.12
CA TYR A 169 -14.40 -10.94 -8.24
C TYR A 169 -14.65 -9.87 -7.16
N PHE A 170 -14.34 -10.15 -5.89
CA PHE A 170 -14.57 -9.17 -4.82
C PHE A 170 -13.66 -7.94 -4.96
N TYR A 171 -12.41 -8.13 -5.39
CA TYR A 171 -11.49 -7.02 -5.68
C TYR A 171 -12.01 -6.14 -6.82
N ARG A 172 -12.41 -6.72 -7.96
CA ARG A 172 -12.91 -5.95 -9.11
C ARG A 172 -14.15 -5.11 -8.81
N HIS A 173 -14.97 -5.56 -7.88
CA HIS A 173 -16.20 -4.88 -7.49
C HIS A 173 -16.03 -3.98 -6.25
N GLY A 174 -14.81 -3.73 -5.77
CA GLY A 174 -14.60 -2.83 -4.63
C GLY A 174 -15.15 -3.36 -3.30
N LEU A 175 -15.43 -4.68 -3.23
CA LEU A 175 -16.03 -5.32 -2.07
C LEU A 175 -14.98 -5.82 -1.08
N SER A 176 -13.74 -5.96 -1.50
CA SER A 176 -12.60 -6.25 -0.66
C SER A 176 -11.34 -5.79 -1.38
N MET A 177 -10.21 -5.85 -0.67
CA MET A 177 -8.90 -5.68 -1.27
C MET A 177 -7.90 -6.60 -0.54
N PRO A 178 -6.67 -6.78 -1.07
CA PRO A 178 -5.62 -7.43 -0.28
C PRO A 178 -5.30 -6.64 0.98
N SER A 179 -4.62 -7.29 1.91
CA SER A 179 -4.24 -6.63 3.16
C SER A 179 -3.33 -5.45 2.86
N VAL A 180 -3.74 -4.26 3.28
CA VAL A 180 -2.97 -3.01 3.14
C VAL A 180 -1.91 -2.96 4.25
N VAL A 181 -0.99 -3.92 4.24
CA VAL A 181 0.17 -3.92 5.16
C VAL A 181 1.06 -2.71 4.88
N THR A 182 1.10 -2.28 3.60
CA THR A 182 1.71 -1.02 3.18
C THR A 182 0.73 -0.24 2.31
N VAL A 183 0.81 1.09 2.37
CA VAL A 183 -0.02 1.99 1.54
C VAL A 183 0.26 1.79 0.04
N ALA A 184 1.45 1.27 -0.31
CA ALA A 184 1.80 0.91 -1.68
C ALA A 184 0.84 -0.15 -2.27
N LEU A 185 0.44 -1.16 -1.51
CA LEU A 185 -0.53 -2.16 -1.97
C LEU A 185 -1.90 -1.55 -2.28
N MET A 186 -2.34 -0.57 -1.48
CA MET A 186 -3.55 0.20 -1.77
C MET A 186 -3.41 1.02 -3.05
N ALA A 187 -2.26 1.66 -3.26
CA ALA A 187 -1.98 2.43 -4.46
C ALA A 187 -1.99 1.57 -5.73
N ILE A 188 -1.39 0.38 -5.68
CA ILE A 188 -1.43 -0.58 -6.80
C ILE A 188 -2.88 -1.02 -7.07
N TYR A 189 -3.64 -1.34 -6.01
CA TYR A 189 -5.06 -1.68 -6.15
C TYR A 189 -5.88 -0.54 -6.79
N VAL A 190 -5.61 0.71 -6.41
CA VAL A 190 -6.22 1.90 -7.03
C VAL A 190 -5.84 1.99 -8.50
N GLY A 191 -4.57 1.80 -8.85
CA GLY A 191 -4.11 1.82 -10.25
C GLY A 191 -4.85 0.80 -11.12
N ILE A 192 -4.93 -0.45 -10.67
CA ILE A 192 -5.60 -1.54 -11.40
C ILE A 192 -7.09 -1.24 -11.62
N ASN A 193 -7.77 -0.79 -10.57
CA ASN A 193 -9.22 -0.61 -10.60
C ASN A 193 -9.67 0.75 -11.18
N SER A 194 -8.74 1.68 -11.40
CA SER A 194 -8.99 2.98 -12.04
C SER A 194 -8.96 2.93 -13.57
N GLY A 195 -8.50 1.82 -14.17
CA GLY A 195 -8.53 1.60 -15.62
C GLY A 195 -7.19 1.74 -16.34
N TYR A 196 -6.09 2.00 -15.62
CA TYR A 196 -4.75 2.00 -16.20
C TYR A 196 -4.38 0.62 -16.74
N SER A 197 -3.67 0.60 -17.87
CA SER A 197 -3.14 -0.63 -18.47
C SER A 197 -1.74 -0.97 -17.94
N GLU A 198 -1.00 0.03 -17.43
CA GLU A 198 0.35 -0.15 -16.90
C GLU A 198 0.58 0.68 -15.64
N ILE A 199 1.25 0.09 -14.64
CA ILE A 199 1.65 0.72 -13.37
C ILE A 199 3.15 0.57 -13.19
N ASP A 200 3.88 1.68 -13.22
CA ASP A 200 5.33 1.71 -12.95
C ASP A 200 5.59 2.07 -11.48
N LEU A 201 6.27 1.20 -10.74
CA LEU A 201 6.51 1.36 -9.31
C LEU A 201 7.87 2.02 -9.04
N TYR A 202 7.87 3.14 -8.31
CA TYR A 202 9.07 3.85 -7.87
C TYR A 202 9.05 4.04 -6.35
N GLY A 203 10.23 4.04 -5.72
CA GLY A 203 10.37 4.19 -4.28
C GLY A 203 9.85 3.01 -3.44
N VAL A 204 9.61 1.84 -4.05
CA VAL A 204 9.15 0.62 -3.37
C VAL A 204 10.33 -0.26 -2.96
N ASP A 205 11.27 0.32 -2.21
CA ASP A 205 12.56 -0.28 -1.87
C ASP A 205 12.39 -1.59 -1.09
N HIS A 206 11.53 -1.58 -0.06
CA HIS A 206 11.31 -2.76 0.79
C HIS A 206 12.59 -3.45 1.30
N THR A 207 13.68 -2.69 1.45
CA THR A 207 14.99 -3.13 1.99
C THR A 207 14.94 -3.35 3.51
N PHE A 208 13.88 -4.00 3.97
CA PHE A 208 13.49 -4.13 5.36
C PHE A 208 14.48 -4.92 6.22
N PHE A 209 15.36 -5.69 5.60
CA PHE A 209 16.32 -6.54 6.28
C PHE A 209 17.71 -5.91 6.38
N ASP A 210 17.92 -4.82 5.65
CA ASP A 210 19.17 -4.08 5.71
C ASP A 210 19.34 -3.56 7.13
N SER A 211 20.51 -3.86 7.69
CA SER A 211 20.94 -3.32 8.98
C SER A 211 20.04 -3.69 10.17
N LEU A 212 19.30 -4.80 10.11
CA LEU A 212 18.64 -5.37 11.29
C LEU A 212 19.67 -6.02 12.23
N THR A 213 19.51 -5.78 13.53
CA THR A 213 20.33 -6.42 14.57
C THR A 213 19.59 -6.50 15.91
N VAL A 214 20.14 -7.22 16.87
CA VAL A 214 19.62 -7.26 18.25
C VAL A 214 20.70 -6.69 19.18
N ASN A 215 20.32 -5.71 20.00
CA ASN A 215 21.25 -5.09 20.94
C ASN A 215 21.50 -5.96 22.19
N SER A 216 22.41 -5.54 23.06
CA SER A 216 22.75 -6.25 24.31
C SER A 216 21.59 -6.33 25.33
N LYS A 217 20.49 -5.60 25.12
CA LYS A 217 19.26 -5.69 25.91
C LYS A 217 18.21 -6.61 25.27
N ASN A 218 18.58 -7.39 24.26
CA ASN A 218 17.68 -8.27 23.49
C ASN A 218 16.52 -7.54 22.79
N GLN A 219 16.79 -6.31 22.32
CA GLN A 219 15.81 -5.52 21.57
C GLN A 219 16.16 -5.54 20.09
N LEU A 220 15.17 -5.75 19.22
CA LEU A 220 15.34 -5.57 17.78
C LEU A 220 15.67 -4.10 17.49
N CYS A 221 16.73 -3.87 16.74
CA CYS A 221 17.22 -2.55 16.39
C CYS A 221 17.47 -2.46 14.89
N ILE A 222 17.38 -1.22 14.38
CA ILE A 222 17.96 -0.85 13.10
C ILE A 222 19.31 -0.18 13.35
N CYS A 223 20.29 -0.56 12.54
CA CYS A 223 21.63 -0.03 12.54
C CYS A 223 21.72 1.02 11.43
N ASP A 224 21.92 2.29 11.80
CA ASP A 224 22.06 3.36 10.82
C ASP A 224 23.47 3.33 10.22
N THR A 225 23.72 2.44 9.27
CA THR A 225 25.02 2.33 8.60
C THR A 225 25.14 3.41 7.53
N HIS A 226 25.61 4.59 7.91
CA HIS A 226 26.30 5.43 6.94
C HIS A 226 27.64 4.75 6.67
N PHE A 227 27.79 4.16 5.48
CA PHE A 227 28.92 3.31 5.04
C PHE A 227 30.34 3.90 5.27
N TYR A 228 30.44 5.19 5.59
CA TYR A 228 31.69 5.93 5.81
C TYR A 228 31.90 6.44 7.24
N ASP A 229 30.94 6.28 8.16
CA ASP A 229 31.07 6.82 9.50
C ASP A 229 31.84 5.85 10.41
N LYS A 230 33.08 6.22 10.76
CA LYS A 230 33.92 5.54 11.76
C LYS A 230 33.42 5.75 13.20
N ASN A 231 32.28 6.41 13.38
CA ASN A 231 31.68 6.70 14.67
C ASN A 231 30.82 5.53 15.16
N LYS A 232 30.65 5.44 16.50
CA LYS A 232 29.83 4.39 17.13
C LYS A 232 28.47 4.31 16.45
N VAL A 233 28.19 3.17 15.85
CA VAL A 233 26.88 2.82 15.31
C VAL A 233 25.84 2.97 16.42
N GLU A 234 24.91 3.90 16.24
CA GLU A 234 23.78 4.06 17.14
C GLU A 234 22.73 2.98 16.82
N LEU A 235 22.52 2.05 17.74
CA LEU A 235 21.46 1.05 17.62
C LEU A 235 20.14 1.61 18.15
N LYS A 236 19.19 1.86 17.25
CA LYS A 236 17.87 2.38 17.62
C LYS A 236 16.87 1.23 17.71
N PRO A 237 16.25 0.98 18.88
CA PRO A 237 15.18 0.00 18.99
C PRO A 237 14.05 0.29 18.00
N MET A 238 13.60 -0.74 17.30
CA MET A 238 12.48 -0.61 16.38
C MET A 238 11.18 -0.63 17.17
N LEU A 239 10.52 0.52 17.24
CA LEU A 239 9.27 0.69 17.95
C LEU A 239 8.07 0.45 17.02
N ARG A 240 7.00 -0.10 17.59
CA ARG A 240 5.65 -0.12 17.04
C ARG A 240 4.99 1.25 17.24
N TRP A 241 3.83 1.45 16.61
CA TRP A 241 3.02 2.67 16.75
C TRP A 241 2.59 2.95 18.21
N ASP A 242 2.47 1.91 19.04
CA ASP A 242 2.15 1.99 20.47
C ASP A 242 3.39 2.13 21.38
N SER A 243 4.56 2.41 20.79
CA SER A 243 5.86 2.55 21.47
C SER A 243 6.45 1.27 22.07
N THR A 244 5.87 0.09 21.80
CA THR A 244 6.48 -1.19 22.19
C THR A 244 7.57 -1.62 21.20
N VAL A 245 8.59 -2.35 21.67
CA VAL A 245 9.68 -2.84 20.79
C VAL A 245 9.20 -4.04 19.98
N TRP A 246 9.52 -4.07 18.69
CA TRP A 246 9.29 -5.23 17.83
C TRP A 246 10.07 -6.46 18.31
N ARG A 247 9.42 -7.64 18.30
CA ARG A 247 10.14 -8.92 18.30
C ARG A 247 10.53 -9.27 16.87
N MET A 248 11.67 -9.94 16.70
CA MET A 248 12.14 -10.37 15.39
C MET A 248 11.12 -11.28 14.68
N SER A 249 10.49 -12.21 15.40
CA SER A 249 9.44 -13.09 14.86
C SER A 249 8.29 -12.29 14.24
N ASP A 250 7.79 -11.31 14.99
CA ASP A 250 6.61 -10.54 14.61
C ASP A 250 6.95 -9.61 13.44
N TYR A 251 8.17 -9.06 13.44
CA TYR A 251 8.67 -8.25 12.32
C TYR A 251 8.74 -9.07 11.03
N LEU A 252 9.31 -10.27 11.09
CA LEU A 252 9.39 -11.18 9.94
C LEU A 252 8.00 -11.62 9.46
N GLU A 253 7.08 -11.91 10.36
CA GLU A 253 5.70 -12.27 10.01
C GLU A 253 5.00 -11.14 9.25
N GLU A 254 5.17 -9.88 9.69
CA GLU A 254 4.64 -8.73 8.97
C GLU A 254 5.29 -8.58 7.58
N LYS A 255 6.62 -8.71 7.47
CA LYS A 255 7.29 -8.55 6.17
C LYS A 255 6.95 -9.69 5.21
N MET A 256 6.80 -10.92 5.70
CA MET A 256 6.24 -12.01 4.91
C MET A 256 4.85 -11.66 4.37
N ALA A 257 4.00 -11.05 5.20
CA ALA A 257 2.68 -10.61 4.76
C ALA A 257 2.77 -9.52 3.67
N VAL A 258 3.72 -8.59 3.74
CA VAL A 258 3.95 -7.59 2.68
C VAL A 258 4.21 -8.27 1.33
N PHE A 259 5.23 -9.13 1.25
CA PHE A 259 5.60 -9.79 0.00
C PHE A 259 4.50 -10.72 -0.51
N LYS A 260 3.82 -11.47 0.37
CA LYS A 260 2.67 -12.30 -0.01
C LYS A 260 1.51 -11.50 -0.61
N ASN A 261 1.27 -10.28 -0.14
CA ASN A 261 0.24 -9.43 -0.73
C ASN A 261 0.69 -8.85 -2.08
N HIS A 262 1.98 -8.67 -2.33
CA HIS A 262 2.49 -8.36 -3.67
C HIS A 262 2.24 -9.52 -4.65
N ASP A 263 2.45 -10.78 -4.24
CA ASP A 263 2.10 -11.97 -5.06
C ASP A 263 0.61 -11.98 -5.45
N ILE A 264 -0.26 -11.73 -4.47
CA ILE A 264 -1.72 -11.65 -4.67
C ILE A 264 -2.06 -10.52 -5.65
N MET A 265 -1.41 -9.36 -5.49
CA MET A 265 -1.63 -8.22 -6.36
C MET A 265 -1.13 -8.45 -7.79
N ALA A 266 -0.02 -9.16 -7.97
CA ALA A 266 0.48 -9.54 -9.29
C ALA A 266 -0.53 -10.46 -10.01
N ALA A 267 -1.02 -11.51 -9.32
CA ALA A 267 -2.04 -12.39 -9.87
C ALA A 267 -3.34 -11.64 -10.21
N TYR A 268 -3.73 -10.69 -9.36
CA TYR A 268 -4.90 -9.86 -9.62
C TYR A 268 -4.70 -8.95 -10.84
N ALA A 269 -3.54 -8.30 -10.98
CA ALA A 269 -3.21 -7.46 -12.12
C ALA A 269 -3.29 -8.23 -13.44
N VAL A 270 -2.70 -9.43 -13.49
CA VAL A 270 -2.80 -10.34 -14.65
C VAL A 270 -4.26 -10.64 -14.97
N SER A 271 -5.10 -10.94 -13.97
CA SER A 271 -6.53 -11.21 -14.18
C SER A 271 -7.32 -10.01 -14.73
N GLN A 272 -6.80 -8.79 -14.55
CA GLN A 272 -7.40 -7.54 -15.03
C GLN A 272 -6.75 -7.03 -16.32
N GLY A 273 -5.74 -7.73 -16.86
CA GLY A 273 -4.99 -7.28 -18.04
C GLY A 273 -4.12 -6.05 -17.77
N VAL A 274 -3.65 -5.87 -16.53
CA VAL A 274 -2.82 -4.73 -16.12
C VAL A 274 -1.39 -5.19 -15.93
N ARG A 275 -0.44 -4.48 -16.55
CA ARG A 275 1.00 -4.69 -16.41
C ARG A 275 1.52 -3.91 -15.20
N ILE A 276 2.34 -4.52 -14.37
CA ILE A 276 3.01 -3.85 -13.25
C ILE A 276 4.51 -4.03 -13.42
N VAL A 277 5.24 -2.92 -13.45
CA VAL A 277 6.69 -2.89 -13.64
C VAL A 277 7.35 -2.35 -12.38
N ASN A 278 8.28 -3.10 -11.81
CA ASN A 278 9.13 -2.64 -10.72
C ASN A 278 10.30 -1.82 -11.28
N CYS A 279 10.25 -0.51 -11.07
CA CYS A 279 11.28 0.44 -11.52
C CYS A 279 12.26 0.82 -10.39
N THR A 280 12.12 0.22 -9.20
CA THR A 280 13.03 0.43 -8.07
C THR A 280 14.12 -0.64 -8.06
N GLU A 281 15.35 -0.24 -8.40
CA GLU A 281 16.48 -1.16 -8.55
C GLU A 281 16.82 -1.95 -7.28
N CYS A 282 16.84 -1.29 -6.11
CA CYS A 282 17.11 -1.96 -4.83
C CYS A 282 15.91 -2.74 -4.28
N SER A 283 14.78 -2.80 -5.00
CA SER A 283 13.55 -3.38 -4.48
C SER A 283 13.69 -4.86 -4.19
N LEU A 284 13.27 -5.28 -2.99
CA LEU A 284 13.11 -6.69 -2.64
C LEU A 284 11.80 -7.31 -3.16
N ILE A 285 10.92 -6.55 -3.83
CA ILE A 285 9.72 -7.13 -4.45
C ILE A 285 10.12 -7.89 -5.73
N ASP A 286 9.85 -9.19 -5.74
CA ASP A 286 10.08 -10.11 -6.86
C ASP A 286 8.79 -10.55 -7.57
N SER A 287 7.62 -10.10 -7.10
CA SER A 287 6.31 -10.45 -7.69
C SER A 287 6.03 -9.78 -9.04
N TYR A 288 6.81 -8.78 -9.44
CA TYR A 288 6.60 -7.98 -10.66
C TYR A 288 7.82 -8.04 -11.59
N GLU A 289 7.62 -7.85 -12.88
CA GLU A 289 8.73 -7.72 -13.81
C GLU A 289 9.58 -6.48 -13.47
N ARG A 290 10.89 -6.60 -13.61
CA ARG A 290 11.82 -5.49 -13.38
C ARG A 290 11.98 -4.67 -14.64
N LYS A 291 11.96 -3.33 -14.54
CA LYS A 291 12.31 -2.45 -15.66
C LYS A 291 13.74 -2.80 -16.10
N GLN A 292 13.88 -3.34 -17.29
CA GLN A 292 15.19 -3.53 -17.91
C GLN A 292 15.71 -2.16 -18.29
N ILE A 293 16.95 -1.87 -17.90
CA ILE A 293 17.69 -0.72 -18.43
C ILE A 293 18.44 -1.30 -19.63
N ASP A 294 18.13 -0.84 -20.84
CA ASP A 294 18.95 -1.15 -22.00
C ASP A 294 20.37 -0.63 -21.70
N LEU A 295 21.32 -1.56 -21.55
CA LEU A 295 22.74 -1.29 -21.32
C LEU A 295 23.44 -0.89 -22.64
#